data_AF-K2S0F3-F1
#
_entry.id   AF-K2S0F3-F1
#
_cell.length_a   1.000
_cell.length_b   1.000
_cell.length_c   1.000
_cell.angle_alpha   90.00
_cell.angle_beta   90.00
_cell.angle_gamma   90.00
#
_symmetry.space_group_name_H-M   'P 1'
#
loop_
_entity.id
_entity.type
_entity.pdbx_description
1 polymer ?
#
loop_
_entity_poly.entity_id
_entity_poly.type
_entity_poly.pdbx_seq_one_letter_code
_entity_poly.pdbx_strand_id
1 'polypeptide(L)'
;MASAAAVTILTTVAGAAITAAINQVAPTLANLSKWDEVREAFTQQTVQALWDKNPAGYGAAICYNQDYEVSNPKQQYETTSVRLELQLLHTDYDCFYISGPDNHFWSRGDGGYQNVAIITDDSKCQYDGSTGDVYCP
;
A
#
# COMPACT_ATOMS: atom_id res chain seq x y z
N MET A 1 -23.26 -14.35 12.72
CA MET A 1 -22.83 -13.29 11.79
C MET A 1 -21.46 -13.70 11.28
N ALA A 2 -21.28 -13.90 9.98
CA ALA A 2 -19.94 -14.13 9.42
C ALA A 2 -19.12 -12.86 9.65
N SER A 3 -17.94 -12.99 10.23
CA SER A 3 -17.02 -11.88 10.44
C SER A 3 -16.31 -11.60 9.12
N ALA A 4 -16.83 -10.65 8.36
CA ALA A 4 -16.20 -10.21 7.12
C ALA A 4 -15.16 -9.13 7.44
N ALA A 5 -14.02 -9.18 6.73
CA ALA A 5 -13.10 -8.05 6.71
C ALA A 5 -13.78 -6.85 6.04
N ALA A 6 -13.54 -5.65 6.58
CA ALA A 6 -13.98 -4.39 6.00
C ALA A 6 -12.77 -3.53 5.65
N VAL A 7 -12.88 -2.76 4.57
CA VAL A 7 -11.84 -1.83 4.10
C VAL A 7 -12.47 -0.46 3.96
N THR A 8 -11.92 0.51 4.67
CA THR A 8 -12.45 1.87 4.76
C THR A 8 -11.37 2.86 4.35
N ILE A 9 -11.65 3.70 3.35
CA ILE A 9 -10.77 4.81 2.99
C ILE A 9 -10.96 5.92 4.02
N LEU A 10 -9.88 6.33 4.68
CA LEU A 10 -9.91 7.37 5.72
C LEU A 10 -9.66 8.77 5.16
N THR A 11 -8.92 8.88 4.06
CA THR A 11 -8.58 10.18 3.45
C THR A 11 -9.70 10.71 2.56
N THR A 12 -10.00 11.99 2.66
CA THR A 12 -11.08 12.65 1.91
C THR A 12 -10.73 12.98 0.46
N VAL A 13 -9.47 12.85 0.06
CA VAL A 13 -8.93 13.21 -1.27
C VAL A 13 -8.17 12.07 -1.94
N ALA A 14 -8.60 10.83 -1.71
CA ALA A 14 -8.00 9.67 -2.35
C ALA A 14 -8.05 9.80 -3.89
N GLY A 15 -6.92 9.49 -4.55
CA GLY A 15 -6.85 9.48 -6.00
C GLY A 15 -7.81 8.44 -6.61
N ALA A 16 -8.26 8.69 -7.85
CA ALA A 16 -9.22 7.80 -8.51
C ALA A 16 -8.63 6.39 -8.73
N ALA A 17 -7.33 6.29 -9.02
CA ALA A 17 -6.67 5.02 -9.22
C ALA A 17 -6.59 4.22 -7.91
N ILE A 18 -6.17 4.86 -6.80
CA ILE A 18 -6.11 4.19 -5.49
C ILE A 18 -7.50 3.79 -5.00
N THR A 19 -8.50 4.67 -5.13
CA THR A 19 -9.89 4.37 -4.74
C THR A 19 -10.41 3.14 -5.50
N ALA A 20 -10.17 3.08 -6.81
CA ALA A 20 -10.57 1.95 -7.62
C ALA A 20 -9.79 0.67 -7.24
N ALA A 21 -8.51 0.77 -6.88
CA ALA A 21 -7.71 -0.37 -6.42
C ALA A 21 -8.28 -0.97 -5.14
N ILE A 22 -8.55 -0.12 -4.14
CA ILE A 22 -9.13 -0.54 -2.85
C ILE A 22 -10.50 -1.19 -3.04
N ASN A 23 -11.37 -0.58 -3.84
CA ASN A 23 -12.71 -1.12 -4.12
C ASN A 23 -12.67 -2.48 -4.85
N GLN A 24 -11.61 -2.73 -5.63
CA GLN A 24 -11.39 -4.03 -6.28
C GLN A 24 -10.97 -5.11 -5.28
N VAL A 25 -10.24 -4.75 -4.23
CA VAL A 25 -9.70 -5.70 -3.23
C VAL A 25 -10.72 -6.02 -2.13
N ALA A 26 -11.54 -5.06 -1.70
CA ALA A 26 -12.47 -5.28 -0.58
C ALA A 26 -13.33 -6.55 -0.66
N PRO A 27 -13.91 -6.94 -1.83
CA PRO A 27 -14.71 -8.16 -1.95
C PRO A 27 -13.91 -9.47 -1.75
N THR A 28 -12.62 -9.48 -2.09
CA THR A 28 -11.79 -10.69 -1.96
C THR A 28 -11.45 -11.00 -0.51
N LEU A 29 -11.38 -9.96 0.33
CA LEU A 29 -11.08 -10.08 1.76
C LEU A 29 -12.29 -10.48 2.60
N ALA A 30 -13.51 -10.23 2.11
CA ALA A 30 -14.75 -10.47 2.86
C ALA A 30 -14.95 -11.94 3.29
N ASN A 31 -14.31 -12.89 2.61
CA ASN A 31 -14.39 -14.32 2.92
C ASN A 31 -13.28 -14.81 3.88
N LEU A 32 -12.31 -13.96 4.19
CA LEU A 32 -11.23 -14.28 5.10
C LEU A 32 -11.64 -13.97 6.54
N SER A 33 -11.26 -14.85 7.46
CA SER A 33 -11.68 -14.79 8.87
C SER A 33 -10.52 -14.84 9.86
N LYS A 34 -9.30 -15.04 9.38
CA LYS A 34 -8.09 -14.97 10.21
C LYS A 34 -7.39 -13.65 9.94
N TRP A 35 -7.01 -12.97 11.01
CA TRP A 35 -6.46 -11.62 10.94
C TRP A 35 -5.18 -11.52 10.10
N ASP A 36 -4.24 -12.44 10.33
CA ASP A 36 -2.97 -12.45 9.60
C ASP A 36 -3.17 -12.72 8.09
N GLU A 37 -4.10 -13.63 7.74
CA GLU A 37 -4.46 -13.92 6.35
C GLU A 37 -5.12 -12.70 5.68
N VAL A 38 -6.00 -11.99 6.41
CA VAL A 38 -6.65 -10.76 5.93
C VAL A 38 -5.62 -9.67 5.63
N ARG A 39 -4.65 -9.46 6.53
CA ARG A 39 -3.61 -8.44 6.39
C ARG A 39 -2.67 -8.72 5.22
N GLU A 40 -2.18 -9.96 5.12
CA GLU A 40 -1.31 -10.38 4.03
C GLU A 40 -2.03 -10.29 2.67
N ALA A 41 -3.28 -10.74 2.62
CA ALA A 41 -4.09 -10.62 1.40
C ALA A 41 -4.37 -9.16 1.04
N PHE A 42 -4.61 -8.29 2.03
CA PHE A 42 -4.87 -6.87 1.81
C PHE A 42 -3.67 -6.17 1.18
N THR A 43 -2.48 -6.28 1.76
CA THR A 43 -1.28 -5.58 1.26
C THR A 43 -0.90 -6.04 -0.14
N GLN A 44 -0.81 -7.36 -0.38
CA GLN A 44 -0.40 -7.94 -1.65
C GLN A 44 -1.39 -7.58 -2.77
N GLN A 45 -2.69 -7.74 -2.52
CA GLN A 45 -3.69 -7.43 -3.54
C GLN A 45 -3.84 -5.92 -3.75
N THR A 46 -3.71 -5.10 -2.70
CA THR A 46 -3.82 -3.65 -2.85
C THR A 46 -2.65 -3.10 -3.64
N VAL A 47 -1.40 -3.49 -3.35
CA VAL A 47 -0.25 -3.02 -4.13
C VAL A 47 -0.31 -3.50 -5.58
N GLN A 48 -0.78 -4.74 -5.83
CA GLN A 48 -0.98 -5.22 -7.20
C GLN A 48 -2.07 -4.42 -7.93
N ALA A 49 -3.20 -4.17 -7.28
CA ALA A 49 -4.29 -3.40 -7.88
C ALA A 49 -3.91 -1.93 -8.11
N LEU A 50 -3.07 -1.34 -7.25
CA LEU A 50 -2.45 -0.04 -7.48
C LEU A 50 -1.56 -0.08 -8.71
N TRP A 51 -0.65 -1.05 -8.77
CA TRP A 51 0.27 -1.21 -9.88
C TRP A 51 -0.45 -1.36 -11.22
N ASP A 52 -1.48 -2.21 -11.28
CA ASP A 52 -2.27 -2.44 -12.50
C ASP A 52 -3.03 -1.19 -12.96
N LYS A 53 -3.40 -0.31 -12.03
CA LYS A 53 -4.14 0.93 -12.33
C LYS A 53 -3.26 2.12 -12.62
N ASN A 54 -1.97 2.08 -12.25
CA ASN A 54 -0.97 3.16 -12.28
C ASN A 54 -0.95 3.92 -13.63
N PRO A 55 -1.82 4.92 -13.83
CA PRO A 55 -2.08 5.44 -15.16
C PRO A 55 -1.03 6.47 -15.58
N ALA A 56 -0.37 7.06 -14.59
CA ALA A 56 0.73 8.00 -14.76
C ALA A 56 2.09 7.30 -14.92
N GLY A 57 2.15 5.97 -14.73
CA GLY A 57 3.39 5.20 -14.82
C GLY A 57 4.40 5.59 -13.74
N TYR A 58 3.94 5.86 -12.52
CA TYR A 58 4.80 6.12 -11.36
C TYR A 58 5.79 4.97 -11.13
N GLY A 59 6.96 5.30 -10.58
CA GLY A 59 8.08 4.36 -10.46
C GLY A 59 7.90 3.28 -9.40
N ALA A 60 7.10 3.49 -8.36
CA ALA A 60 6.75 2.43 -7.40
C ALA A 60 5.37 2.63 -6.80
N ALA A 61 4.72 1.53 -6.44
CA ALA A 61 3.49 1.47 -5.63
C ALA A 61 3.82 0.83 -4.27
N ILE A 62 3.34 1.43 -3.18
CA ILE A 62 3.65 1.03 -1.81
C ILE A 62 2.36 1.03 -1.00
N CYS A 63 2.13 -0.02 -0.20
CA CYS A 63 1.15 -0.03 0.88
C CYS A 63 1.81 -0.49 2.18
N TYR A 64 1.78 0.33 3.22
CA TYR A 64 2.52 0.10 4.46
C TYR A 64 1.76 0.57 5.70
N ASN A 65 1.86 -0.17 6.81
CA ASN A 65 1.15 0.14 8.07
C ASN A 65 2.02 0.63 9.23
N GLN A 66 3.30 0.91 9.00
CA GLN A 66 4.20 1.42 10.04
C GLN A 66 4.78 2.78 9.62
N ASP A 67 5.64 3.33 10.48
CA ASP A 67 6.30 4.60 10.23
C ASP A 67 7.23 4.49 9.02
N TYR A 68 7.26 5.55 8.21
CA TYR A 68 8.16 5.65 7.07
C TYR A 68 8.60 7.09 6.87
N GLU A 69 9.64 7.28 6.08
CA GLU A 69 10.12 8.58 5.66
C GLU A 69 10.23 8.62 4.14
N VAL A 70 9.81 9.74 3.54
CA VAL A 70 10.00 10.01 2.11
C VAL A 70 10.85 11.27 1.97
N SER A 71 11.99 11.19 1.28
CA SER A 71 12.92 12.32 1.14
C SER A 71 12.32 13.49 0.37
N ASN A 72 11.45 13.20 -0.61
CA ASN A 72 10.78 14.20 -1.42
C ASN A 72 9.25 13.97 -1.48
N PRO A 73 8.50 14.48 -0.49
CA PRO A 73 7.04 14.30 -0.43
C PRO A 73 6.28 14.89 -1.64
N LYS A 74 6.89 15.80 -2.42
CA LYS A 74 6.29 16.31 -3.66
C LYS A 74 6.25 15.27 -4.78
N GLN A 75 7.05 14.22 -4.65
CA GLN A 75 7.10 13.07 -5.56
C GLN A 75 6.42 11.83 -4.96
N GLN A 76 5.63 12.04 -3.89
CA GLN A 76 4.69 11.06 -3.36
C GLN A 76 3.30 11.41 -3.89
N TYR A 77 2.62 10.43 -4.47
CA TYR A 77 1.39 10.65 -5.22
C TYR A 77 0.24 9.82 -4.69
N GLU A 78 -0.94 10.44 -4.75
CA GLU A 78 -2.23 9.85 -4.38
C GLU A 78 -2.29 9.23 -2.98
N THR A 79 -1.47 9.69 -2.03
CA THR A 79 -1.41 9.12 -0.68
C THR A 79 -2.79 9.00 -0.05
N THR A 80 -3.13 7.76 0.30
CA THR A 80 -4.44 7.37 0.79
C THR A 80 -4.25 6.47 2.01
N SER A 81 -4.77 6.90 3.15
CA SER A 81 -4.83 6.07 4.35
C SER A 81 -6.08 5.20 4.33
N VAL A 82 -5.91 3.93 4.65
CA VAL A 82 -6.92 2.88 4.52
C VAL A 82 -6.97 2.09 5.82
N ARG A 83 -8.14 2.01 6.43
CA ARG A 83 -8.39 1.16 7.59
C ARG A 83 -8.88 -0.20 7.16
N LEU A 84 -8.14 -1.24 7.52
CA LEU A 84 -8.54 -2.64 7.41
C LEU A 84 -9.08 -3.10 8.76
N GLU A 85 -10.25 -3.73 8.77
CA GLU A 85 -10.95 -4.13 10.00
C GLU A 85 -11.41 -5.58 9.92
N LEU A 86 -11.30 -6.30 11.04
CA LEU A 86 -11.90 -7.61 11.23
C LEU A 86 -12.37 -7.73 12.69
N GLN A 87 -13.69 -7.72 12.89
CA GLN A 87 -14.29 -7.67 14.23
C GLN A 87 -13.77 -6.47 15.04
N LEU A 88 -13.01 -6.70 16.12
CA LEU A 88 -12.41 -5.67 16.97
C LEU A 88 -10.98 -5.30 16.55
N LEU A 89 -10.38 -6.08 15.64
CA LEU A 89 -9.03 -5.87 15.15
C LEU A 89 -9.08 -4.86 14.00
N HIS A 90 -8.11 -3.95 13.98
CA HIS A 90 -7.95 -3.00 12.90
C HIS A 90 -6.49 -2.62 12.71
N THR A 91 -6.15 -2.17 11.51
CA THR A 91 -4.83 -1.61 11.18
C THR A 91 -5.01 -0.60 10.05
N ASP A 92 -4.30 0.52 10.18
CA ASP A 92 -4.30 1.57 9.17
C ASP A 92 -3.07 1.38 8.28
N TYR A 93 -3.26 1.50 6.98
CA TYR A 93 -2.23 1.40 5.96
C TYR A 93 -2.21 2.69 5.14
N ASP A 94 -1.03 3.23 4.90
CA ASP A 94 -0.82 4.25 3.89
C ASP A 94 -0.46 3.58 2.57
N CYS A 95 -1.28 3.84 1.56
CA CYS A 95 -1.09 3.38 0.20
C CYS A 95 -0.83 4.58 -0.72
N PHE A 96 0.26 4.53 -1.48
CA PHE A 96 0.70 5.65 -2.31
C PHE A 96 1.62 5.19 -3.44
N TYR A 97 1.89 6.09 -4.37
CA TYR A 97 2.97 5.94 -5.34
C TYR A 97 4.13 6.85 -5.01
N ILE A 98 5.33 6.47 -5.43
CA ILE A 98 6.49 7.37 -5.47
C ILE A 98 7.14 7.36 -6.84
N SER A 99 7.82 8.45 -7.18
CA SER A 99 8.69 8.54 -8.36
C SER A 99 9.88 9.43 -8.08
N GLY A 100 10.85 9.44 -8.99
CA GLY A 100 11.93 10.42 -9.01
C GLY A 100 11.50 11.75 -9.66
N PRO A 101 12.46 12.66 -9.93
CA PRO A 101 13.88 12.50 -9.59
C PRO A 101 14.16 12.57 -8.09
N ASP A 102 15.20 11.84 -7.67
CA ASP A 102 15.81 11.81 -6.35
C ASP A 102 14.80 11.72 -5.19
N ASN A 103 14.11 10.58 -5.11
CA ASN A 103 13.18 10.29 -4.03
C ASN A 103 13.49 8.95 -3.36
N HIS A 104 13.62 8.98 -2.04
CA HIS A 104 13.85 7.81 -1.22
C HIS A 104 12.62 7.56 -0.35
N PHE A 105 12.21 6.31 -0.28
CA PHE A 105 11.33 5.79 0.74
C PHE A 105 12.16 4.92 1.69
N TRP A 106 12.14 5.25 2.98
CA TRP A 106 12.76 4.47 4.04
C TRP A 106 11.68 3.88 4.92
N SER A 107 11.62 2.56 4.97
CA SER A 107 10.72 1.85 5.88
C SER A 107 11.29 1.90 7.31
N ARG A 108 10.44 2.16 8.31
CA ARG A 108 10.84 2.11 9.72
C ARG A 108 10.07 0.99 10.41
N GLY A 109 10.74 -0.14 10.61
CA GLY A 109 10.28 -1.23 11.45
C GLY A 109 10.38 -2.60 10.80
N ASP A 110 9.57 -3.54 11.27
CA ASP A 110 9.65 -4.94 10.86
C ASP A 110 8.92 -5.14 9.51
N GLY A 111 9.65 -5.62 8.51
CA GLY A 111 9.11 -5.96 7.19
C GLY A 111 8.10 -7.12 7.20
N GLY A 112 7.83 -7.68 6.03
CA GLY A 112 6.94 -8.83 5.84
C GLY A 112 5.56 -8.45 5.28
N TYR A 113 4.95 -9.37 4.53
CA TYR A 113 3.78 -9.06 3.72
C TYR A 113 2.57 -8.59 4.52
N GLN A 114 2.42 -8.95 5.79
CA GLN A 114 1.33 -8.43 6.62
C GLN A 114 1.42 -6.92 6.84
N ASN A 115 2.64 -6.37 6.79
CA ASN A 115 2.94 -4.98 7.09
C ASN A 115 3.14 -4.17 5.82
N VAL A 116 3.89 -4.71 4.86
CA VAL A 116 4.35 -3.99 3.67
C VAL A 116 4.21 -4.82 2.41
N ALA A 117 3.77 -4.19 1.32
CA ALA A 117 3.94 -4.71 -0.02
C ALA A 117 4.35 -3.58 -0.96
N ILE A 118 5.32 -3.87 -1.82
CA ILE A 118 5.97 -2.90 -2.72
C ILE A 118 6.09 -3.54 -4.10
N ILE A 119 5.76 -2.78 -5.14
CA ILE A 119 6.06 -3.11 -6.53
C ILE A 119 6.80 -1.93 -7.16
N THR A 120 7.91 -2.19 -7.83
CA THR A 120 8.76 -1.21 -8.51
C THR A 120 8.77 -1.39 -10.03
N ASP A 121 8.88 -0.28 -10.75
CA ASP A 121 9.40 -0.24 -12.12
C ASP A 121 10.93 -0.24 -12.01
N ASP A 122 11.59 -1.37 -12.28
CA ASP A 122 13.05 -1.47 -12.13
C ASP A 122 13.83 -0.53 -13.08
N SER A 123 13.16 0.06 -14.07
CA SER A 123 13.74 1.11 -14.93
C SER A 123 13.67 2.52 -14.32
N LYS A 124 12.89 2.72 -13.26
CA LYS A 124 12.65 4.03 -12.61
C LYS A 124 12.96 4.06 -11.12
N CYS A 125 12.82 2.94 -10.42
CA CYS A 125 13.07 2.81 -9.00
C CYS A 125 13.74 1.48 -8.67
N GLN A 126 14.47 1.44 -7.58
CA GLN A 126 15.21 0.29 -7.08
C GLN A 126 14.70 -0.06 -5.70
N TYR A 127 14.35 -1.33 -5.49
CA TYR A 127 13.97 -1.86 -4.18
C TYR A 127 15.17 -2.54 -3.51
N ASP A 128 15.47 -2.14 -2.28
CA ASP A 128 16.44 -2.83 -1.42
C ASP A 128 15.71 -3.85 -0.55
N GLY A 129 15.76 -5.12 -0.97
CA GLY A 129 15.13 -6.22 -0.23
C GLY A 129 15.74 -6.51 1.15
N SER A 130 16.89 -5.92 1.50
CA SER A 130 17.51 -6.09 2.82
C SER A 130 16.96 -5.13 3.87
N THR A 131 16.58 -3.92 3.45
CA THR A 131 16.09 -2.84 4.31
C THR A 131 14.60 -2.57 4.13
N GLY A 132 14.01 -3.00 3.01
CA GLY A 132 12.63 -2.67 2.65
C GLY A 132 12.49 -1.30 2.00
N ASP A 133 13.60 -0.67 1.60
CA ASP A 133 13.65 0.70 1.12
C ASP A 133 13.50 0.78 -0.40
N VAL A 134 13.06 1.94 -0.89
CA VAL A 134 12.95 2.21 -2.33
C VAL A 134 13.69 3.50 -2.67
N TYR A 135 14.48 3.46 -3.74
CA TYR A 135 15.11 4.64 -4.31
C TYR A 135 14.67 4.85 -5.75
N CYS A 136 14.15 6.04 -6.06
CA CYS A 136 13.81 6.48 -7.39
C CYS A 136 14.75 7.61 -7.82
N PRO A 137 15.78 7.35 -8.66
CA PRO A 137 16.73 8.37 -9.12
C PRO A 137 16.07 9.49 -9.93
#